data_AF-A0ABD5KZ53-F1
#
_entry.id   AF-A0ABD5KZ53-F1
#
_cell.length_a   1.000
_cell.length_b   1.000
_cell.length_c   1.000
_cell.angle_alpha   90.00
_cell.angle_beta   90.00
_cell.angle_gamma   90.00
#
_symmetry.space_group_name_H-M   'P 1'
#
loop_
_entity.id
_entity.type
_entity.pdbx_description
1 polymer ?
#
loop_
_entity_poly.entity_id
_entity_poly.type
_entity_poly.pdbx_seq_one_letter_code
_entity_poly.pdbx_strand_id
1 'polypeptide(L)'
;MLKSKMNQLFAEQKSVHILYSYDEQETYIQQAVSYIQEGILAGDCILLIENDRFYPFIYNHLKALLTTDQMKMIHRINNFDFYYSSGSYHPPAILAYFDKSVQPYLENNLSFRS
;
A
#
# COMPACT_ATOMS: atom_id res chain seq x y z
N MET A 1 18.98 10.81 -5.34
CA MET A 1 18.76 9.66 -4.45
C MET A 1 18.96 8.40 -5.27
N LEU A 2 19.68 7.41 -4.73
CA LEU A 2 19.82 6.11 -5.39
C LEU A 2 18.41 5.45 -5.39
N LYS A 3 17.86 5.11 -6.56
CA LYS A 3 16.63 4.32 -6.60
C LYS A 3 16.91 2.98 -5.92
N SER A 4 16.05 2.58 -4.97
CA SER A 4 16.19 1.26 -4.35
C SER A 4 16.02 0.17 -5.43
N LYS A 5 16.65 -1.00 -5.25
CA LYS A 5 16.43 -2.15 -6.15
C LYS A 5 14.94 -2.53 -6.25
N MET A 6 14.16 -2.30 -5.19
CA MET A 6 12.72 -2.54 -5.20
C MET A 6 11.98 -1.58 -6.13
N ASN A 7 12.35 -0.30 -6.12
CA ASN A 7 11.72 0.72 -6.97
C ASN A 7 11.95 0.44 -8.46
N GLN A 8 13.13 -0.10 -8.79
CA GLN A 8 13.39 -0.62 -10.14
C GLN A 8 12.50 -1.83 -10.47
N LEU A 9 12.37 -2.80 -9.54
CA LEU A 9 11.52 -3.97 -9.75
C LEU A 9 10.05 -3.60 -10.00
N PHE A 10 9.51 -2.63 -9.24
CA PHE A 10 8.13 -2.15 -9.42
C PHE A 10 7.91 -1.48 -10.78
N ALA A 11 8.93 -0.82 -11.33
CA ALA A 11 8.84 -0.17 -12.64
C ALA A 11 8.90 -1.19 -13.79
N GLU A 12 9.64 -2.29 -13.61
CA GLU A 12 9.89 -3.28 -14.67
C GLU A 12 8.84 -4.40 -14.70
N GLN A 13 8.23 -4.74 -13.55
CA GLN A 13 7.29 -5.85 -13.44
C GLN A 13 5.96 -5.39 -12.84
N LYS A 14 4.87 -5.70 -13.55
CA LYS A 14 3.52 -5.52 -13.02
C LYS A 14 3.11 -6.72 -12.17
N SER A 15 2.28 -6.48 -11.15
CA SER A 15 1.70 -7.53 -10.29
C SER A 15 2.73 -8.40 -9.57
N VAL A 16 3.79 -7.77 -9.05
CA VAL A 16 4.79 -8.45 -8.21
C VAL A 16 4.35 -8.45 -6.76
N HIS A 17 4.49 -9.60 -6.10
CA HIS A 17 4.39 -9.70 -4.64
C HIS A 17 5.81 -9.78 -4.06
N ILE A 18 6.17 -8.84 -3.18
CA ILE A 18 7.51 -8.77 -2.57
C ILE A 18 7.40 -9.01 -1.07
N LEU A 19 8.17 -9.98 -0.59
CA LEU A 19 8.52 -10.12 0.82
C LEU A 19 9.92 -9.54 1.03
N TYR A 20 10.08 -8.64 2.00
CA TYR A 20 11.38 -8.10 2.37
C TYR A 20 11.51 -8.05 3.89
N SER A 21 12.72 -8.30 4.39
CA SER A 21 13.06 -8.17 5.81
C SER A 21 13.62 -6.79 6.10
N TYR A 22 13.40 -6.31 7.33
CA TYR A 22 13.96 -5.06 7.84
C TYR A 22 14.26 -5.23 9.34
N ASP A 23 15.29 -4.55 9.81
CA ASP A 23 15.73 -4.63 11.22
C ASP A 23 15.35 -3.37 12.02
N GLU A 24 14.99 -2.28 11.33
CA GLU A 24 14.67 -1.00 11.94
C GLU A 24 13.29 -0.51 11.49
N GLN A 25 12.51 0.00 12.45
CA GLN A 25 11.19 0.56 12.20
C GLN A 25 11.23 1.69 11.15
N GLU A 26 12.23 2.57 11.22
CA GLU A 26 12.36 3.69 10.30
C GLU A 26 12.62 3.22 8.86
N THR A 27 13.40 2.15 8.69
CA THR A 27 13.64 1.53 7.37
C THR A 27 12.33 1.05 6.74
N TYR A 28 11.47 0.42 7.54
CA TYR A 28 10.13 0.02 7.08
C TYR A 28 9.27 1.22 6.67
N ILE A 29 9.21 2.25 7.52
CA ILE A 29 8.41 3.45 7.26
C ILE A 29 8.87 4.14 5.97
N GLN A 30 10.17 4.37 5.81
CA GLN A 30 10.72 5.02 4.60
C GLN A 30 10.47 4.18 3.34
N GLN A 31 10.57 2.85 3.44
CA GLN A 31 10.30 1.98 2.30
C GLN A 31 8.81 1.98 1.91
N ALA A 32 7.90 1.98 2.88
CA ALA A 32 6.47 2.12 2.64
C ALA A 32 6.13 3.49 2.02
N VAL A 33 6.68 4.57 2.57
CA VAL A 33 6.51 5.94 2.05
C VAL A 33 7.00 6.05 0.61
N SER A 34 8.23 5.55 0.34
CA SER A 34 8.79 5.56 -1.01
C SER A 34 7.95 4.74 -1.98
N TYR A 35 7.50 3.55 -1.57
CA TYR A 35 6.61 2.73 -2.39
C TYR A 35 5.37 3.54 -2.74
N ILE A 36 4.62 4.02 -1.74
CA ILE A 36 3.36 4.76 -1.90
C ILE A 36 3.53 6.00 -2.78
N GLN A 37 4.55 6.81 -2.54
CA GLN A 37 4.81 8.02 -3.31
C GLN A 37 5.03 7.71 -4.79
N GLU A 38 5.84 6.71 -5.14
CA GLU A 38 6.24 6.47 -6.53
C GLU A 38 5.08 6.14 -7.46
N GLY A 39 4.14 5.31 -7.05
CA GLY A 39 2.98 4.99 -7.88
C GLY A 39 1.85 5.98 -7.77
N ILE A 40 1.73 6.77 -6.69
CA ILE A 40 0.88 7.98 -6.77
C ILE A 40 1.40 8.90 -7.88
N LEU A 41 2.73 9.08 -7.97
CA LEU A 41 3.35 9.81 -9.08
C LEU A 41 3.20 9.11 -10.44
N ALA A 42 3.02 7.79 -10.46
CA ALA A 42 2.70 7.02 -11.67
C ALA A 42 1.19 7.01 -12.02
N GLY A 43 0.32 7.59 -11.17
CA GLY A 43 -1.13 7.64 -11.37
C GLY A 43 -1.91 6.47 -10.75
N ASP A 44 -1.27 5.63 -9.95
CA ASP A 44 -1.89 4.50 -9.26
C ASP A 44 -2.63 4.92 -7.99
N CYS A 45 -3.83 4.37 -7.78
CA CYS A 45 -4.44 4.28 -6.45
C CYS A 45 -3.68 3.29 -5.57
N ILE A 46 -3.64 3.55 -4.26
CA ILE A 46 -2.89 2.75 -3.30
C ILE A 46 -3.85 2.09 -2.32
N LEU A 47 -3.80 0.77 -2.23
CA LEU A 47 -4.48 0.02 -1.17
C LEU A 47 -3.47 -0.33 -0.06
N LEU A 48 -3.46 0.44 1.03
CA LEU A 48 -2.51 0.24 2.13
C LEU A 48 -3.14 -0.59 3.26
N ILE A 49 -2.71 -1.84 3.42
CA ILE A 49 -3.09 -2.69 4.56
C ILE A 49 -2.07 -2.48 5.68
N GLU A 50 -2.43 -1.73 6.72
CA GLU A 50 -1.48 -1.32 7.75
C GLU A 50 -2.12 -1.17 9.14
N ASN A 51 -1.36 -1.54 10.16
CA ASN A 51 -1.73 -1.43 11.56
C ASN A 51 -1.76 0.02 12.07
N ASP A 52 -2.51 0.27 13.14
CA ASP A 52 -2.65 1.60 13.75
C ASP A 52 -1.37 2.14 14.39
N ARG A 53 -0.40 1.27 14.72
CA ARG A 53 0.86 1.69 15.34
C ARG A 53 1.78 2.37 14.33
N PHE A 54 1.89 1.86 13.11
CA PHE A 54 2.80 2.40 12.08
C PHE A 54 2.14 3.42 11.15
N TYR A 55 0.84 3.32 10.92
CA TYR A 55 0.13 4.21 10.00
C TYR A 55 0.35 5.71 10.27
N PRO A 56 0.32 6.23 11.52
CA PRO A 56 0.54 7.65 11.77
C PRO A 56 1.90 8.16 11.28
N PHE A 57 2.96 7.34 11.38
CA PHE A 57 4.30 7.71 10.93
C PHE A 57 4.37 7.78 9.41
N ILE A 58 3.80 6.79 8.72
CA ILE A 58 3.70 6.76 7.26
C ILE A 58 2.88 7.95 6.76
N TYR A 59 1.71 8.19 7.35
CA TYR A 59 0.81 9.28 6.98
C TYR A 59 1.48 10.65 7.12
N ASN A 60 2.19 10.90 8.23
CA ASN A 60 2.87 12.17 8.46
C ASN A 60 3.96 12.45 7.43
N HIS A 61 4.74 11.44 7.05
CA HIS A 61 5.73 11.55 5.98
C HIS A 61 5.06 11.86 4.64
N LEU A 62 4.02 11.11 4.28
CA LEU A 62 3.31 11.30 3.01
C LEU A 62 2.64 12.68 2.92
N LYS A 63 2.07 13.18 4.01
CA LYS A 63 1.44 14.50 4.06
C LYS A 63 2.43 15.65 3.80
N ALA A 64 3.71 15.46 4.13
CA ALA A 64 4.76 16.42 3.80
C ALA A 64 5.21 16.35 2.34
N LEU A 65 4.95 15.23 1.66
CA LEU A 65 5.44 14.93 0.30
C LEU A 65 4.36 15.05 -0.78
N LEU A 66 3.08 14.91 -0.42
CA LEU A 66 1.96 14.79 -1.34
C LEU A 66 0.94 15.90 -1.17
N THR A 67 0.27 16.26 -2.26
CA THR A 67 -0.86 17.20 -2.23
C THR A 67 -2.09 16.58 -1.58
N THR A 68 -3.06 17.41 -1.18
CA THR A 68 -4.34 16.93 -0.65
C THR A 68 -5.07 15.98 -1.61
N ASP A 69 -5.01 16.23 -2.92
CA ASP A 69 -5.67 15.36 -3.90
C ASP A 69 -4.91 14.04 -4.10
N GLN A 70 -3.58 14.07 -4.08
CA GLN A 70 -2.76 12.84 -4.08
C GLN A 70 -3.00 11.99 -2.83
N MET A 71 -3.16 12.61 -1.66
CA MET A 71 -3.48 11.89 -0.42
C MET A 71 -4.83 11.15 -0.49
N LYS A 72 -5.80 11.62 -1.29
CA LYS A 72 -7.08 10.92 -1.51
C LYS A 72 -6.94 9.64 -2.33
N MET A 73 -5.81 9.47 -3.02
CA MET A 73 -5.52 8.25 -3.79
C MET A 73 -5.10 7.07 -2.90
N ILE A 74 -4.91 7.30 -1.60
CA ILE A 74 -4.52 6.27 -0.62
C ILE A 74 -5.76 5.79 0.12
N HIS A 75 -6.09 4.51 -0.07
CA HIS A 75 -7.12 3.81 0.67
C HIS A 75 -6.46 2.91 1.72
N ARG A 76 -6.60 3.28 2.99
CA ARG A 76 -6.05 2.52 4.11
C ARG A 76 -7.07 1.53 4.65
N ILE A 77 -6.64 0.29 4.88
CA ILE A 77 -7.38 -0.75 5.61
C ILE A 77 -6.55 -1.15 6.85
N ASN A 78 -7.19 -1.30 8.00
CA ASN A 78 -6.52 -1.84 9.18
C ASN A 78 -6.18 -3.32 8.96
N ASN A 79 -4.97 -3.74 9.33
CA ASN A 79 -4.52 -5.11 9.10
C ASN A 79 -5.34 -6.16 9.89
N PHE A 80 -5.82 -5.84 11.10
CA PHE A 80 -6.70 -6.73 11.85
C PHE A 80 -8.05 -6.91 11.14
N ASP A 81 -8.65 -5.81 10.67
CA ASP A 81 -9.91 -5.88 9.92
C ASP A 81 -9.75 -6.71 8.65
N PHE A 82 -8.62 -6.58 7.96
CA PHE A 82 -8.34 -7.31 6.73
C PHE A 82 -8.12 -8.81 6.99
N TYR A 83 -7.14 -9.16 7.83
CA TYR A 83 -6.72 -10.55 8.03
C TYR A 83 -7.63 -11.35 8.98
N TYR A 84 -8.42 -10.67 9.81
CA TYR A 84 -9.31 -11.29 10.80
C TYR A 84 -10.80 -11.03 10.51
N SER A 85 -11.14 -10.60 9.29
CA SER A 85 -12.51 -10.24 8.88
C SER A 85 -13.58 -11.31 9.16
N SER A 86 -13.22 -12.59 9.12
CA SER A 86 -14.12 -13.72 9.40
C SER A 86 -14.01 -14.25 10.84
N GLY A 87 -13.37 -13.52 11.75
CA GLY A 87 -13.14 -13.95 13.13
C GLY A 87 -12.01 -14.99 13.31
N SER A 88 -11.24 -15.25 12.27
CA SER A 88 -10.02 -16.07 12.27
C SER A 88 -9.21 -15.78 11.00
N TYR A 89 -7.96 -16.25 10.93
CA TYR A 89 -7.19 -16.20 9.68
C TYR A 89 -7.79 -17.20 8.68
N HIS A 90 -8.53 -16.70 7.70
CA HIS A 90 -9.24 -17.51 6.72
C HIS A 90 -8.98 -17.00 5.29
N PRO A 91 -8.09 -17.66 4.51
CA PRO A 91 -7.68 -17.18 3.20
C PRO A 91 -8.82 -16.87 2.21
N PRO A 92 -9.92 -17.67 2.12
CA PRO A 92 -11.04 -17.31 1.26
C PRO A 92 -11.73 -15.99 1.64
N ALA A 93 -11.86 -15.70 2.94
CA ALA A 93 -12.42 -14.42 3.40
C ALA A 93 -11.47 -13.26 3.12
N ILE A 94 -10.16 -13.47 3.29
CA ILE A 94 -9.13 -12.47 2.97
C ILE A 94 -9.17 -12.11 1.48
N LEU A 95 -9.25 -13.13 0.60
CA LEU A 95 -9.38 -12.91 -0.84
C LEU A 95 -10.68 -12.18 -1.19
N ALA A 96 -11.81 -12.61 -0.64
CA ALA A 96 -13.10 -11.94 -0.88
C ALA A 96 -13.10 -10.48 -0.40
N TYR A 97 -12.43 -10.19 0.72
CA TYR A 97 -12.25 -8.81 1.18
C TYR A 97 -11.41 -8.03 0.18
N PHE A 98 -10.25 -8.56 -0.20
CA PHE A 98 -9.36 -7.91 -1.18
C PHE A 98 -10.09 -7.58 -2.47
N ASP A 99 -10.78 -8.55 -3.07
CA ASP A 99 -11.54 -8.40 -4.31
C ASP A 99 -12.57 -7.27 -4.16
N LYS A 100 -13.31 -7.24 -3.05
CA LYS A 100 -14.25 -6.17 -2.74
C LYS A 100 -13.58 -4.80 -2.60
N SER A 101 -12.39 -4.75 -2.00
CA SER A 101 -11.65 -3.50 -1.80
C SER A 101 -11.10 -2.91 -3.09
N VAL A 102 -10.73 -3.75 -4.06
CA VAL A 102 -10.16 -3.30 -5.34
C VAL A 102 -11.20 -3.17 -6.45
N GLN A 103 -12.40 -3.75 -6.27
CA GLN A 103 -13.51 -3.68 -7.23
C GLN A 103 -13.78 -2.26 -7.77
N PRO A 104 -13.81 -1.18 -6.94
CA PRO A 104 -14.02 0.16 -7.45
C PRO A 104 -12.92 0.62 -8.42
N TYR A 105 -11.68 0.19 -8.22
CA TYR A 105 -10.58 0.52 -9.13
C TYR A 105 -10.76 -0.18 -10.48
N LEU A 106 -11.14 -1.46 -10.45
CA LEU A 106 -11.40 -2.24 -11.65
C LEU A 106 -12.56 -1.67 -12.46
N GLU A 107 -13.69 -1.37 -11.82
CA GLU A 107 -14.89 -0.83 -12.49
C GLU A 107 -14.66 0.54 -13.14
N ASN A 108 -13.78 1.35 -12.55
CA ASN A 108 -13.44 2.68 -13.06
C ASN A 108 -12.18 2.69 -13.96
N ASN A 109 -11.62 1.52 -14.31
CA ASN A 109 -10.36 1.39 -15.04
C ASN A 109 -9.20 2.20 -14.43
N LEU A 110 -9.16 2.27 -13.10
CA LEU A 110 -8.10 2.92 -12.35
C LEU A 110 -6.96 1.92 -12.12
N SER A 111 -5.74 2.34 -12.43
CA SER A 111 -4.54 1.59 -12.04
C SER A 111 -4.40 1.62 -10.53
N PHE A 112 -4.02 0.50 -9.93
CA PHE A 112 -3.79 0.42 -8.50
C PHE A 112 -2.69 -0.57 -8.16
N ARG A 113 -2.18 -0.44 -6.92
CA ARG A 113 -1.31 -1.43 -6.28
C ARG A 113 -1.59 -1.48 -4.78
N SER A 114 -1.28 -2.63 -4.19
CA SER A 114 -1.41 -2.93 -2.76
C SER A 114 -0.06 -3.21 -2.12
#